data_AF-A0A939F8V3-F1
#
_entry.id   AF-A0A939F8V3-F1
#
_cell.length_a   1.000
_cell.length_b   1.000
_cell.length_c   1.000
_cell.angle_alpha   90.00
_cell.angle_beta   90.00
_cell.angle_gamma   90.00
#
_symmetry.space_group_name_H-M   'P 1'
#
loop_
_entity.id
_entity.type
_entity.pdbx_description
1 polymer ?
#
loop_
_entity_poly.entity_id
_entity_poly.type
_entity_poly.pdbx_seq_one_letter_code
_entity_poly.pdbx_strand_id
1 'polypeptide(L)'
;MDPRLLEIVLGMHDSKGLREMAGLNGRDTRAPADLLPTVMAEMGVDPLPGTLEAVTMVFQNIAADCLTGRLDERAVVQQVQEIVISHDYASEIIDLPLGLLYGLDDEWQGGWGATVEQLRATVRARCTDQLAQSPT
;
A
#
# COMPACT_ATOMS: atom_id res chain seq x y z
N MET A 1 -27.85 26.77 9.08
CA MET A 1 -26.42 26.67 8.70
C MET A 1 -25.87 28.06 8.63
N ASP A 2 -24.78 28.34 9.36
CA ASP A 2 -24.12 29.64 9.34
C ASP A 2 -23.30 29.79 8.04
N PRO A 3 -23.55 30.80 7.19
CA PRO A 3 -22.77 31.02 5.96
C PRO A 3 -21.26 31.24 6.22
N ARG A 4 -20.85 31.58 7.45
CA ARG A 4 -19.44 31.69 7.84
C ARG A 4 -18.74 30.34 7.98
N LEU A 5 -19.48 29.25 8.25
CA LEU A 5 -18.91 27.90 8.26
C LEU A 5 -18.61 27.39 6.84
N LEU A 6 -19.35 27.87 5.83
CA LEU A 6 -19.09 27.52 4.43
C LEU A 6 -17.83 28.21 3.89
N GLU A 7 -17.58 29.46 4.28
CA GLU A 7 -16.33 30.18 3.96
C GLU A 7 -15.10 29.60 4.69
N ILE A 8 -15.27 29.04 5.89
CA ILE A 8 -14.18 28.35 6.57
C ILE A 8 -13.85 27.03 5.86
N VAL A 9 -14.85 26.27 5.41
CA VAL A 9 -14.63 24.99 4.71
C VAL A 9 -14.17 25.17 3.25
N LEU A 10 -14.60 26.23 2.56
CA LEU A 10 -14.14 26.56 1.19
C LEU A 10 -12.91 27.48 1.16
N GLY A 11 -12.60 28.18 2.26
CA GLY A 11 -11.38 28.98 2.45
C GLY A 11 -10.23 28.21 3.11
N MET A 12 -10.50 27.03 3.68
CA MET A 12 -9.47 26.06 4.04
C MET A 12 -9.01 25.34 2.77
N HIS A 13 -7.69 25.22 2.60
CA HIS A 13 -6.97 24.44 1.57
C HIS A 13 -6.59 25.15 0.26
N ASP A 14 -6.33 26.45 0.29
CA ASP A 14 -5.49 27.09 -0.74
C ASP A 14 -4.08 27.37 -0.21
N SER A 15 -3.47 26.35 0.40
CA SER A 15 -2.12 26.44 0.94
C SER A 15 -1.08 26.44 -0.17
N LYS A 16 0.12 26.95 0.11
CA LYS A 16 1.16 27.14 -0.91
C LYS A 16 1.54 25.80 -1.55
N GLY A 17 1.72 24.76 -0.74
CA GLY A 17 2.02 23.41 -1.23
C GLY A 17 0.91 22.86 -2.12
N LEU A 18 -0.36 23.08 -1.79
CA LEU A 18 -1.49 22.60 -2.62
C LEU A 18 -1.52 23.29 -3.99
N ARG A 19 -1.23 24.60 -4.05
CA ARG A 19 -1.12 25.33 -5.33
C ARG A 19 0.05 24.84 -6.19
N GLU A 20 1.18 24.56 -5.53
CA GLU A 20 2.37 24.03 -6.19
C GLU A 20 2.11 22.63 -6.74
N MET A 21 1.46 21.76 -5.95
CA MET A 21 1.09 20.41 -6.35
C MET A 21 0.04 20.39 -7.47
N ALA A 22 -0.93 21.30 -7.43
CA ALA A 22 -1.93 21.46 -8.48
C ALA A 22 -1.36 22.12 -9.76
N GLY A 23 -0.07 22.48 -9.78
CA GLY A 23 0.58 23.12 -10.91
C GLY A 23 0.09 24.55 -11.19
N LEU A 24 -0.70 25.14 -10.29
CA LEU A 24 -1.35 26.44 -10.48
C LEU A 24 -0.34 27.61 -10.52
N ASN A 25 0.85 27.41 -9.96
CA ASN A 25 1.93 28.40 -10.00
C ASN A 25 2.83 28.29 -11.24
N GLY A 26 2.76 27.19 -12.01
CA GLY A 26 3.50 26.97 -13.26
C GLY A 26 5.03 27.08 -13.20
N ARG A 27 5.60 27.24 -12.01
CA ARG A 27 7.02 27.52 -11.76
C ARG A 27 7.72 26.43 -10.96
N ASP A 28 6.95 25.51 -10.38
CA ASP A 28 7.50 24.41 -9.61
C ASP A 28 7.82 23.24 -10.54
N THR A 29 9.08 22.83 -10.55
CA THR A 29 9.59 21.73 -11.37
C THR A 29 9.74 20.43 -10.58
N ARG A 30 9.43 20.44 -9.28
CA ARG A 30 9.51 19.25 -8.42
C ARG A 30 8.45 18.23 -8.81
N ALA A 31 8.75 16.96 -8.60
CA ALA A 31 7.75 15.92 -8.81
C ALA A 31 6.63 16.08 -7.75
N PRO A 32 5.36 15.74 -8.06
CA PRO A 32 4.29 15.75 -7.06
C PRO A 32 4.62 14.96 -5.80
N ALA A 33 5.40 13.87 -5.93
CA ALA A 33 5.89 13.07 -4.80
C ALA A 33 6.76 13.88 -3.82
N ASP A 34 7.54 14.84 -4.32
CA ASP A 34 8.39 15.71 -3.47
C ASP A 34 7.56 16.77 -2.73
N LEU A 35 6.35 17.06 -3.22
CA LEU A 35 5.44 18.05 -2.65
C LEU A 35 4.50 17.46 -1.58
N LEU A 36 4.26 16.14 -1.64
CA LEU A 36 3.36 15.43 -0.73
C LEU A 36 3.64 15.67 0.76
N PRO A 37 4.89 15.58 1.27
CA PRO A 37 5.15 15.81 2.68
C PRO A 37 4.77 17.22 3.15
N THR A 38 5.04 18.23 2.30
CA THR A 38 4.72 19.62 2.62
C THR A 38 3.22 19.85 2.60
N VAL A 39 2.51 19.30 1.61
CA VAL A 39 1.05 19.39 1.50
C VAL A 39 0.36 18.69 2.66
N MET A 40 0.82 17.51 3.05
CA MET A 40 0.26 16.79 4.20
C MET A 40 0.45 17.56 5.50
N ALA A 41 1.63 18.13 5.73
CA ALA A 41 1.88 19.00 6.89
C ALA A 41 0.97 20.24 6.89
N GLU A 42 0.77 20.89 5.73
CA GLU A 42 -0.14 22.03 5.60
C GLU A 42 -1.61 21.65 5.84
N MET A 43 -2.00 20.41 5.52
CA MET A 43 -3.34 19.87 5.78
C MET A 43 -3.53 19.34 7.21
N GLY A 44 -2.49 19.38 8.05
CA GLY A 44 -2.52 18.79 9.39
C GLY A 44 -2.68 17.27 9.39
N VAL A 45 -2.26 16.61 8.30
CA VAL A 45 -2.23 15.16 8.19
C VAL A 45 -0.89 14.66 8.73
N ASP A 46 -0.93 13.57 9.49
CA ASP A 46 0.26 12.93 10.04
C ASP A 46 1.28 12.59 8.95
N PRO A 47 2.59 12.57 9.27
CA PRO A 47 3.63 12.24 8.32
C PRO A 47 3.37 10.87 7.66
N LEU A 48 3.79 10.75 6.41
CA LEU A 48 3.70 9.48 5.68
C LEU A 48 4.35 8.37 6.50
N PRO A 49 3.72 7.18 6.57
CA PRO A 49 4.31 6.02 7.23
C PRO A 49 5.67 5.69 6.62
N GLY A 50 6.54 5.07 7.42
CA GLY A 50 7.78 4.50 6.89
C GLY A 50 7.47 3.46 5.80
N THR A 51 8.41 3.20 4.89
CA THR A 51 8.20 2.24 3.78
C THR A 51 7.68 0.89 4.27
N LEU A 52 8.30 0.33 5.32
CA LEU A 52 7.87 -0.95 5.90
C LEU A 52 6.43 -0.88 6.41
N GLU A 53 6.07 0.15 7.15
CA GLU A 53 4.72 0.37 7.68
C GLU A 53 3.69 0.52 6.55
N ALA A 54 4.03 1.27 5.50
CA ALA A 54 3.19 1.41 4.30
C ALA A 54 2.95 0.06 3.62
N VAL A 55 3.99 -0.74 3.42
CA VAL A 55 3.90 -2.07 2.82
C VAL A 55 3.12 -3.03 3.71
N THR A 56 3.32 -2.99 5.03
CA THR A 56 2.53 -3.77 5.99
C THR A 56 1.04 -3.47 5.85
N MET A 57 0.63 -2.20 5.75
CA MET A 57 -0.78 -1.82 5.53
C MET A 57 -1.31 -2.33 4.19
N VAL A 58 -0.53 -2.23 3.11
CA VAL A 58 -0.93 -2.74 1.79
C VAL A 58 -1.11 -4.27 1.84
N PHE A 59 -0.18 -4.98 2.46
CA PHE A 59 -0.29 -6.43 2.67
C PHE A 59 -1.50 -6.81 3.52
N GLN A 60 -1.82 -6.05 4.57
CA GLN A 60 -3.05 -6.26 5.35
C GLN A 60 -4.31 -6.10 4.47
N ASN A 61 -4.36 -5.10 3.60
CA ASN A 61 -5.48 -4.91 2.69
C ASN A 61 -5.61 -6.08 1.69
N ILE A 62 -4.50 -6.50 1.07
CA ILE A 62 -4.45 -7.66 0.17
C ILE A 62 -4.93 -8.93 0.88
N ALA A 63 -4.46 -9.16 2.12
CA ALA A 63 -4.88 -10.30 2.92
C ALA A 63 -6.38 -10.29 3.22
N ALA A 64 -6.94 -9.14 3.58
CA ALA A 64 -8.37 -8.98 3.83
C ALA A 64 -9.20 -9.20 2.56
N ASP A 65 -8.76 -8.69 1.41
CA ASP A 65 -9.40 -8.91 0.12
C ASP A 65 -9.39 -10.39 -0.28
N CYS A 66 -8.29 -11.10 -0.02
CA CYS A 66 -8.20 -12.53 -0.25
C CYS A 66 -9.19 -13.33 0.61
N LEU A 67 -9.19 -13.08 1.92
CA LEU A 67 -10.04 -13.82 2.86
C LEU A 67 -11.53 -13.51 2.69
N THR A 68 -11.87 -12.34 2.14
CA THR A 68 -13.25 -11.98 1.77
C THR A 68 -13.64 -12.40 0.35
N GLY A 69 -12.72 -13.02 -0.41
CA GLY A 69 -12.96 -13.51 -1.76
C GLY A 69 -13.03 -12.42 -2.84
N ARG A 70 -12.59 -11.19 -2.53
CA ARG A 70 -12.45 -10.11 -3.53
C ARG A 70 -11.21 -10.28 -4.40
N LEU A 71 -10.20 -10.97 -3.89
CA LEU A 71 -8.97 -11.30 -4.59
C LEU A 71 -8.73 -12.81 -4.51
N ASP A 72 -8.40 -13.46 -5.63
CA ASP A 72 -8.02 -14.87 -5.60
C ASP A 72 -6.55 -15.04 -5.15
N GLU A 73 -6.19 -16.25 -4.73
CA GLU A 73 -4.89 -16.52 -4.12
C GLU A 73 -3.72 -16.33 -5.11
N ARG A 74 -3.95 -16.52 -6.40
CA ARG A 74 -2.90 -16.32 -7.41
C ARG A 74 -2.67 -14.83 -7.65
N ALA A 75 -3.73 -14.05 -7.70
CA ALA A 75 -3.64 -12.60 -7.78
C ALA A 75 -2.93 -11.99 -6.55
N VAL A 76 -3.11 -12.56 -5.36
CA VAL A 76 -2.32 -12.20 -4.16
C VAL A 76 -0.82 -12.42 -4.40
N VAL A 77 -0.43 -13.62 -4.85
CA VAL A 77 0.98 -13.96 -5.10
C VAL A 77 1.63 -13.00 -6.10
N GLN A 78 0.90 -12.66 -7.17
CA GLN A 78 1.39 -11.72 -8.19
C GLN A 78 1.61 -10.31 -7.62
N GLN A 79 0.65 -9.78 -6.85
CA GLN A 79 0.81 -8.47 -6.22
C GLN A 79 1.96 -8.44 -5.20
N VAL A 80 2.11 -9.51 -4.41
CA VAL A 80 3.26 -9.65 -3.50
C VAL A 80 4.57 -9.62 -4.28
N GLN A 81 4.65 -10.36 -5.39
CA GLN A 81 5.85 -10.39 -6.23
C GLN A 81 6.20 -9.00 -6.78
N GLU A 82 5.22 -8.26 -7.29
CA GLU A 82 5.42 -6.89 -7.78
C GLU A 82 5.90 -5.95 -6.66
N ILE A 83 5.33 -6.07 -5.46
CA ILE A 83 5.72 -5.24 -4.31
C ILE A 83 7.15 -5.56 -3.88
N VAL A 84 7.52 -6.84 -3.74
CA VAL A 84 8.88 -7.25 -3.37
C VAL A 84 9.90 -6.79 -4.40
N ILE A 85 9.61 -6.94 -5.70
CA ILE A 85 10.50 -6.51 -6.78
C ILE A 85 10.66 -4.98 -6.80
N SER A 86 9.56 -4.22 -6.64
CA SER A 86 9.59 -2.75 -6.65
C SER A 86 10.35 -2.14 -5.47
N HIS A 87 10.57 -2.91 -4.41
CA HIS A 87 11.35 -2.51 -3.23
C HIS A 87 12.73 -3.21 -3.17
N ASP A 88 13.26 -3.63 -4.32
CA ASP A 88 14.60 -4.21 -4.48
C ASP A 88 14.88 -5.36 -3.49
N TYR A 89 13.87 -6.21 -3.26
CA TYR A 89 14.00 -7.40 -2.40
C TYR A 89 14.41 -7.06 -0.96
N ALA A 90 13.99 -5.92 -0.44
CA ALA A 90 14.25 -5.52 0.95
C ALA A 90 13.84 -6.63 1.92
N SER A 91 14.78 -7.09 2.75
CA SER A 91 14.58 -8.26 3.63
C SER A 91 13.42 -8.06 4.60
N GLU A 92 13.27 -6.85 5.14
CA GLU A 92 12.17 -6.48 6.05
C GLU A 92 10.77 -6.63 5.43
N ILE A 93 10.65 -6.49 4.09
CA ILE A 93 9.39 -6.72 3.37
C ILE A 93 9.19 -8.22 3.10
N ILE A 94 10.25 -8.93 2.72
CA ILE A 94 10.21 -10.39 2.50
C ILE A 94 9.85 -11.13 3.79
N ASP A 95 10.35 -10.65 4.93
CA ASP A 95 10.12 -11.24 6.25
C ASP A 95 8.68 -11.03 6.76
N LEU A 96 7.87 -10.18 6.10
CA LEU A 96 6.44 -10.09 6.40
C LEU A 96 5.71 -11.39 5.99
N PRO A 97 4.61 -11.79 6.67
CA PRO A 97 3.89 -13.02 6.37
C PRO A 97 3.46 -13.18 4.91
N LEU A 98 2.97 -12.11 4.27
CA LEU A 98 2.68 -12.14 2.83
C LEU A 98 3.94 -12.06 1.97
N GLY A 99 5.02 -11.39 2.42
CA GLY A 99 6.30 -11.34 1.71
C GLY A 99 6.91 -12.72 1.46
N LEU A 100 6.67 -13.67 2.36
CA LEU A 100 7.07 -15.08 2.24
C LEU A 100 6.40 -15.83 1.08
N LEU A 101 5.41 -15.24 0.40
CA LEU A 101 4.81 -15.79 -0.82
C LEU A 101 5.64 -15.46 -2.07
N TYR A 102 6.67 -14.61 -1.96
CA TYR A 102 7.58 -14.33 -3.08
C TYR A 102 8.18 -15.62 -3.65
N GLY A 103 8.12 -15.77 -4.97
CA GLY A 103 8.58 -16.96 -5.69
C GLY A 103 7.53 -18.06 -5.87
N LEU A 104 6.36 -17.98 -5.21
CA LEU A 104 5.30 -18.97 -5.43
C LEU A 104 4.64 -18.89 -6.82
N ASP A 105 4.73 -17.77 -7.55
CA ASP A 105 4.21 -17.71 -8.93
C ASP A 105 4.96 -18.70 -9.83
N ASP A 106 6.28 -18.84 -9.66
CA ASP A 106 7.09 -19.76 -10.47
C ASP A 106 6.67 -21.23 -10.26
N GLU A 107 6.40 -21.60 -9.01
CA GLU A 107 5.88 -22.92 -8.65
C GLU A 107 4.47 -23.13 -9.24
N TRP A 108 3.60 -22.12 -9.11
CA TRP A 108 2.24 -22.16 -9.63
C TRP A 108 2.18 -22.30 -11.16
N GLN A 109 3.02 -21.55 -11.88
CA GLN A 109 3.10 -21.57 -13.34
C GLN A 109 3.73 -22.85 -13.87
N GLY A 110 4.78 -23.31 -13.19
CA GLY A 110 5.52 -24.50 -13.60
C GLY A 110 4.80 -25.80 -13.27
N GLY A 111 3.85 -25.79 -12.33
CA GLY A 111 3.10 -26.98 -11.91
C GLY A 111 3.99 -28.05 -11.27
N TRP A 112 5.14 -27.65 -10.73
CA TRP A 112 6.03 -28.48 -9.93
C TRP A 112 5.79 -28.19 -8.44
N GLY A 113 6.28 -29.07 -7.56
CA GLY A 113 6.13 -28.88 -6.12
C GLY A 113 4.72 -29.20 -5.60
N ALA A 114 4.13 -28.26 -4.86
CA ALA A 114 2.83 -28.37 -4.22
C ALA A 114 1.67 -28.33 -5.23
N THR A 115 0.54 -28.95 -4.87
CA THR A 115 -0.67 -28.86 -5.69
C THR A 115 -1.28 -27.46 -5.63
N VAL A 116 -2.11 -27.11 -6.61
CA VAL A 116 -2.84 -25.82 -6.61
C VAL A 116 -3.65 -25.62 -5.34
N GLU A 117 -4.26 -26.67 -4.80
CA GLU A 117 -5.00 -26.61 -3.53
C GLU A 117 -4.09 -26.33 -2.33
N GLN A 118 -2.90 -26.94 -2.31
CA GLN A 118 -1.89 -26.68 -1.28
C GLN A 118 -1.36 -25.25 -1.38
N LEU A 119 -1.09 -24.74 -2.58
CA LEU A 119 -0.67 -23.36 -2.81
C LEU A 119 -1.75 -22.37 -2.34
N ARG A 120 -3.02 -22.59 -2.70
CA ARG A 120 -4.14 -21.79 -2.20
C ARG A 120 -4.23 -21.81 -0.67
N ALA A 121 -4.08 -22.98 -0.06
CA ALA A 121 -4.09 -23.10 1.40
C ALA A 121 -2.94 -22.32 2.05
N THR A 122 -1.74 -22.39 1.48
CA THR A 122 -0.56 -21.61 1.91
C THR A 122 -0.83 -20.11 1.84
N VAL A 123 -1.37 -19.61 0.72
CA VAL A 123 -1.69 -18.18 0.58
C VAL A 123 -2.70 -17.74 1.63
N ARG A 124 -3.79 -18.49 1.86
CA ARG A 124 -4.80 -18.15 2.88
C ARG A 124 -4.23 -18.18 4.30
N ALA A 125 -3.35 -19.13 4.61
CA ALA A 125 -2.67 -19.18 5.90
C ALA A 125 -1.82 -17.91 6.10
N ARG A 126 -1.04 -17.50 5.09
CA ARG A 126 -0.25 -16.26 5.15
C ARG A 126 -1.10 -15.00 5.23
N CYS A 127 -2.25 -14.96 4.56
CA CYS A 127 -3.20 -13.86 4.73
C CYS A 127 -3.70 -13.77 6.17
N THR A 128 -3.98 -14.91 6.81
CA THR A 128 -4.40 -14.96 8.22
C THR A 128 -3.28 -14.48 9.14
N ASP A 129 -2.05 -14.95 8.93
CA ASP A 129 -0.86 -14.53 9.68
C ASP A 129 -0.61 -13.02 9.54
N GLN A 130 -0.80 -12.46 8.34
CA GLN A 130 -0.61 -11.04 8.05
C GLN A 130 -1.59 -10.15 8.82
N LEU A 131 -2.86 -10.56 8.92
CA LEU A 131 -3.88 -9.84 9.68
C LEU A 131 -3.73 -10.02 11.20
N ALA A 132 -3.05 -11.07 11.65
CA ALA A 132 -2.74 -11.29 13.06
C ALA A 132 -1.56 -10.44 13.54
N GLN A 133 -0.80 -9.79 12.64
CA GLN A 133 0.23 -8.85 13.03
C GLN A 133 -0.40 -7.66 13.77
N SER A 134 0.15 -7.34 14.94
CA SER A 134 -0.26 -6.12 15.65
C SER A 134 0.21 -4.90 14.85
N PRO A 135 -0.59 -3.81 14.79
CA PRO A 135 -0.09 -2.54 14.24
C PRO A 135 1.15 -2.15 15.05
N THR A 136 2.26 -1.92 14.35
CA THR A 136 3.52 -1.50 14.99
C THR A 136 3.47 0.01 15.22
#